data_AF-A0A256Z730-F1
#
_entry.id   AF-A0A256Z730-F1
#
_cell.length_a   1.000
_cell.length_b   1.000
_cell.length_c   1.000
_cell.angle_alpha   90.00
_cell.angle_beta   90.00
_cell.angle_gamma   90.00
#
_symmetry.space_group_name_H-M   'P 1'
#
loop_
_entity.id
_entity.type
_entity.pdbx_description
1 polymer ?
#
loop_
_entity_poly.entity_id
_entity_poly.type
_entity_poly.pdbx_seq_one_letter_code
_entity_poly.pdbx_strand_id
1 'polypeptide(L)'
;MKYKTIAISTVALLVLTLIIVTLLSNTSLNTPNEGSCSFDSLIYPSNTTTIEPTDCRVLIDETKPKLRINTQTVVVIALTNGTIKKTTTTSNRINTVSEVHEGMDRLLPIVEYTCNSELLVIEFTKLRHVNVSKILLTIKEYTAPVSGNDIKHFSEEGDKIYVELINGSRKLMRETLRYVVNVEQGGYIVLEKDNRSITKLLITLNYFDGFIKQYGIEIVRVRIKQICLDSNCTLTFTP
;
A
#
# COMPACT_ATOMS: atom_id res chain seq x y z
N MET A 1 -66.19 -19.50 20.64
CA MET A 1 -65.42 -18.24 20.67
C MET A 1 -64.19 -18.43 21.53
N LYS A 2 -62.98 -18.22 20.98
CA LYS A 2 -61.70 -17.84 21.64
C LYS A 2 -60.49 -18.51 20.96
N TYR A 3 -60.15 -18.04 19.77
CA TYR A 3 -58.79 -18.08 19.23
C TYR A 3 -58.61 -16.82 18.38
N LYS A 4 -58.36 -15.68 19.01
CA LYS A 4 -58.04 -14.43 18.29
C LYS A 4 -57.00 -13.54 18.97
N THR A 5 -56.27 -14.06 19.98
CA THR A 5 -55.42 -13.20 20.83
C THR A 5 -53.94 -13.57 20.88
N ILE A 6 -53.45 -14.48 20.03
CA ILE A 6 -52.02 -14.89 20.04
C ILE A 6 -51.25 -14.45 18.78
N ALA A 7 -51.92 -14.11 17.68
CA ALA A 7 -51.25 -13.71 16.44
C ALA A 7 -50.80 -12.23 16.40
N ILE A 8 -51.33 -11.37 17.27
CA ILE A 8 -51.00 -9.93 17.27
C ILE A 8 -49.67 -9.66 18.00
N SER A 9 -49.31 -10.50 18.97
CA SER A 9 -48.11 -10.33 19.79
C SER A 9 -46.81 -10.58 19.02
N THR A 10 -46.77 -11.63 18.19
CA THR A 10 -45.57 -11.97 17.42
C THR A 10 -45.30 -11.01 16.26
N VAL A 11 -46.35 -10.53 15.60
CA VAL A 11 -46.22 -9.53 14.53
C VAL A 11 -45.80 -8.17 15.09
N ALA A 12 -46.36 -7.75 16.24
CA ALA A 12 -45.94 -6.52 16.91
C ALA A 12 -44.48 -6.59 17.38
N LEU A 13 -44.04 -7.74 17.89
CA LEU A 13 -42.65 -7.95 18.31
C LEU A 13 -41.67 -7.92 17.12
N LEU A 14 -42.06 -8.50 15.98
CA LEU A 14 -41.27 -8.47 14.74
C LEU A 14 -41.18 -7.06 14.13
N VAL A 15 -42.27 -6.29 14.17
CA VAL A 15 -42.26 -4.90 13.69
C VAL A 15 -41.42 -4.02 14.62
N LEU A 16 -41.49 -4.23 15.93
CA LEU A 16 -40.69 -3.47 16.90
C LEU A 16 -39.19 -3.79 16.78
N THR A 17 -38.80 -5.04 16.56
CA THR A 17 -37.40 -5.40 16.29
C THR A 17 -36.91 -4.85 14.96
N LEU A 18 -37.75 -4.83 13.91
CA LEU A 18 -37.39 -4.21 12.63
C LEU A 18 -37.21 -2.68 12.76
N ILE A 19 -38.02 -2.01 13.58
CA ILE A 19 -37.90 -0.58 13.87
C ILE A 19 -36.63 -0.29 14.68
N ILE A 20 -36.29 -1.13 15.66
CA ILE A 20 -35.06 -0.98 16.46
C ILE A 20 -33.81 -1.23 15.58
N VAL A 21 -33.83 -2.24 14.71
CA VAL A 21 -32.73 -2.51 13.76
C VAL A 21 -32.60 -1.37 12.76
N THR A 22 -33.70 -0.81 12.25
CA THR A 22 -33.63 0.34 11.33
C THR A 22 -33.24 1.65 12.04
N LEU A 23 -33.63 1.88 13.29
CA LEU A 23 -33.16 3.03 14.07
C LEU A 23 -31.68 2.90 14.45
N LEU A 24 -31.19 1.71 14.82
CA LEU A 24 -29.77 1.47 15.11
C LEU A 24 -28.90 1.49 13.84
N SER A 25 -29.48 1.16 12.68
CA SER A 25 -28.81 1.30 11.38
C SER A 25 -28.79 2.75 10.87
N ASN A 26 -29.73 3.61 11.32
CA ASN A 26 -29.82 5.02 10.93
C ASN A 26 -29.22 5.99 11.95
N THR A 27 -28.84 5.53 13.14
CA THR A 27 -27.84 6.23 13.95
C THR A 27 -26.49 6.04 13.27
N SER A 28 -26.21 6.90 12.30
CA SER A 28 -24.86 7.39 12.01
C SER A 28 -24.28 7.88 13.33
N LEU A 29 -23.68 6.95 14.09
CA LEU A 29 -22.68 7.31 15.08
C LEU A 29 -21.66 8.10 14.27
N ASN A 30 -21.54 9.39 14.57
CA ASN A 30 -20.55 10.28 14.00
C ASN A 30 -19.17 9.69 14.26
N THR A 31 -18.75 8.74 13.44
CA THR A 31 -17.34 8.61 13.08
C THR A 31 -16.98 9.94 12.47
N PRO A 32 -15.90 10.60 12.95
CA PRO A 32 -15.42 11.78 12.26
C PRO A 32 -15.20 11.34 10.82
N ASN A 33 -15.82 12.05 9.88
CA ASN A 33 -15.44 11.97 8.47
C ASN A 33 -13.92 12.15 8.45
N GLU A 34 -13.16 11.06 8.40
CA GLU A 34 -11.89 11.03 7.71
C GLU A 34 -12.24 11.27 6.25
N GLY A 35 -12.55 12.53 5.93
CA GLY A 35 -12.59 12.96 4.55
C GLY A 35 -11.23 12.61 4.00
N SER A 36 -11.16 11.57 3.16
CA SER A 36 -9.99 11.38 2.33
C SER A 36 -9.96 12.58 1.40
N CYS A 37 -9.27 13.63 1.82
CA CYS A 37 -8.87 14.70 0.91
C CYS A 37 -7.98 14.02 -0.11
N SER A 38 -8.59 13.62 -1.23
CA SER A 38 -7.85 13.20 -2.41
C SER A 38 -7.32 14.46 -3.04
N PHE A 39 -6.00 14.56 -3.17
CA PHE A 39 -5.35 15.67 -3.82
C PHE A 39 -5.09 15.31 -5.29
N ASP A 40 -5.22 16.27 -6.19
CA ASP A 40 -4.89 16.08 -7.61
C ASP A 40 -3.38 16.24 -7.87
N SER A 41 -2.66 16.90 -6.96
CA SER A 41 -1.20 16.90 -6.92
C SER A 41 -0.67 17.01 -5.49
N LEU A 42 0.57 16.57 -5.29
CA LEU A 42 1.25 16.66 -3.99
C LEU A 42 2.73 17.02 -4.17
N ILE A 43 3.15 18.11 -3.54
CA ILE A 43 4.55 18.51 -3.42
C ILE A 43 4.88 18.62 -1.94
N TYR A 44 5.84 17.84 -1.47
CA TYR A 44 6.29 17.80 -0.08
C TYR A 44 7.81 17.72 -0.01
N PRO A 45 8.50 18.63 0.70
CA PRO A 45 7.96 19.92 1.17
C PRO A 45 7.54 20.82 -0.01
N SER A 46 6.62 21.77 0.21
CA SER A 46 5.91 22.52 -0.86
C SER A 46 6.79 23.39 -1.76
N ASN A 47 8.08 23.55 -1.44
CA ASN A 47 9.04 24.39 -2.15
C ASN A 47 10.01 23.59 -3.05
N THR A 48 9.89 22.27 -3.13
CA THR A 48 10.84 21.41 -3.86
C THR A 48 10.16 20.58 -4.94
N THR A 49 10.32 21.01 -6.19
CA THR A 49 9.77 20.33 -7.38
C THR A 49 10.83 19.63 -8.23
N THR A 50 12.09 19.96 -8.00
CA THR A 50 13.25 19.38 -8.71
C THR A 50 14.15 18.67 -7.71
N ILE A 51 14.66 17.51 -8.11
CA ILE A 51 15.71 16.81 -7.37
C ILE A 51 16.75 16.26 -8.35
N GLU A 52 18.02 16.40 -7.96
CA GLU A 52 19.17 15.98 -8.75
C GLU A 52 19.97 14.94 -7.96
N PRO A 53 19.52 13.67 -7.89
CA PRO A 53 20.28 12.63 -7.22
C PRO A 53 21.46 12.17 -8.08
N THR A 54 22.60 11.97 -7.44
CA THR A 54 23.85 11.47 -8.05
C THR A 54 24.01 9.96 -7.85
N ASP A 55 24.91 9.33 -8.62
CA ASP A 55 25.30 7.92 -8.49
C ASP A 55 24.11 6.93 -8.45
N CYS A 56 23.09 7.18 -9.27
CA CYS A 56 21.87 6.38 -9.26
C CYS A 56 21.97 5.09 -10.09
N ARG A 57 21.42 4.00 -9.56
CA ARG A 57 21.31 2.69 -10.23
C ARG A 57 19.88 2.20 -10.18
N VAL A 58 19.39 1.69 -11.30
CA VAL A 58 18.06 1.07 -11.40
C VAL A 58 18.07 -0.24 -10.60
N LEU A 59 17.18 -0.35 -9.62
CA LEU A 59 16.92 -1.58 -8.88
C LEU A 59 15.83 -2.41 -9.55
N ILE A 60 14.74 -1.74 -9.91
CA ILE A 60 13.54 -2.36 -10.48
C ILE A 60 13.05 -1.46 -11.62
N ASP A 61 12.72 -2.08 -12.76
CA ASP A 61 12.03 -1.41 -13.88
C ASP A 61 10.84 -2.28 -14.29
N GLU A 62 9.68 -2.00 -13.71
CA GLU A 62 8.43 -2.71 -14.04
C GLU A 62 7.77 -2.14 -15.31
N THR A 63 8.38 -1.11 -15.94
CA THR A 63 7.92 -0.56 -17.22
C THR A 63 8.39 -1.37 -18.42
N LYS A 64 9.22 -2.40 -18.20
CA LYS A 64 9.74 -3.28 -19.24
C LYS A 64 9.36 -4.74 -18.95
N PRO A 65 9.05 -5.54 -19.98
CA PRO A 65 8.83 -6.96 -19.80
C PRO A 65 10.11 -7.61 -19.28
N LYS A 66 10.00 -8.32 -18.15
CA LYS A 66 11.12 -9.08 -17.61
C LYS A 66 11.51 -10.16 -18.62
N LEU A 67 12.80 -10.28 -18.94
CA LEU A 67 13.31 -11.49 -19.59
C LEU A 67 12.92 -12.68 -18.71
N ARG A 68 12.29 -13.70 -19.29
CA ARG A 68 11.98 -14.96 -18.61
C ARG A 68 13.28 -15.67 -18.23
N ILE A 69 13.89 -15.26 -17.13
CA ILE A 69 15.01 -15.96 -16.51
C ILE A 69 14.42 -16.78 -15.36
N ASN A 70 14.62 -18.09 -15.40
CA ASN A 70 14.15 -19.02 -14.37
C ASN A 70 14.76 -18.64 -13.01
N THR A 71 14.04 -17.86 -12.21
CA THR A 71 14.35 -17.62 -10.81
C THR A 71 13.65 -18.66 -9.94
N GLN A 72 14.43 -19.42 -9.17
CA GLN A 72 13.89 -20.29 -8.12
C GLN A 72 13.33 -19.41 -6.99
N THR A 73 12.01 -19.30 -6.92
CA THR A 73 11.33 -18.59 -5.83
C THR A 73 11.07 -19.55 -4.68
N VAL A 74 11.65 -19.28 -3.50
CA VAL A 74 11.32 -20.00 -2.26
C VAL A 74 10.06 -19.38 -1.66
N VAL A 75 8.94 -20.09 -1.74
CA VAL A 75 7.70 -19.69 -1.08
C VAL A 75 7.69 -20.27 0.34
N VAL A 76 7.66 -19.40 1.34
CA VAL A 76 7.46 -19.79 2.74
C VAL A 76 6.01 -19.57 3.09
N ILE A 77 5.27 -20.66 3.34
CA ILE A 77 3.87 -20.59 3.79
C ILE A 77 3.87 -20.76 5.31
N ALA A 78 3.37 -19.75 6.01
CA ALA A 78 3.02 -19.84 7.42
C ALA A 78 1.54 -20.24 7.53
N LEU A 79 1.26 -21.36 8.19
CA LEU A 79 -0.11 -21.78 8.49
C LEU A 79 -0.57 -21.13 9.79
N THR A 80 -1.88 -20.94 9.93
CA THR A 80 -2.54 -20.23 11.05
C THR A 80 -2.32 -20.85 12.43
N ASN A 81 -1.68 -22.02 12.51
CA ASN A 81 -1.28 -22.71 13.73
C ASN A 81 0.21 -22.55 14.09
N GLY A 82 0.95 -21.68 13.40
CA GLY A 82 2.33 -21.31 13.76
C GLY A 82 3.42 -22.30 13.34
N THR A 83 3.10 -23.34 12.56
CA THR A 83 4.10 -24.28 12.03
C THR A 83 4.65 -23.80 10.67
N ILE A 84 5.98 -23.73 10.54
CA ILE A 84 6.66 -23.40 9.27
C ILE A 84 6.91 -24.71 8.51
N LYS A 85 6.24 -24.91 7.38
CA LYS A 85 6.51 -26.05 6.50
C LYS A 85 7.33 -25.58 5.29
N LYS A 86 8.66 -25.78 5.35
CA LYS A 86 9.54 -25.57 4.20
C LYS A 86 9.30 -26.70 3.20
N THR A 87 8.69 -26.39 2.07
CA THR A 87 8.53 -27.34 0.97
C THR A 87 9.28 -26.79 -0.23
N THR A 88 10.33 -27.49 -0.67
CA THR A 88 11.05 -27.16 -1.90
C THR A 88 10.31 -27.84 -3.05
N THR A 89 9.44 -27.12 -3.75
CA THR A 89 8.81 -27.63 -4.97
C THR A 89 9.60 -27.13 -6.19
N THR A 90 10.29 -28.05 -6.86
CA THR A 90 10.84 -27.81 -8.19
C THR A 90 9.67 -27.79 -9.17
N SER A 91 9.18 -26.59 -9.53
CA SER A 91 8.14 -26.46 -10.55
C SER A 91 8.77 -26.48 -11.93
N ASN A 92 8.72 -27.64 -12.60
CA ASN A 92 8.72 -27.68 -14.06
C ASN A 92 7.30 -27.32 -14.50
N ARG A 93 7.08 -26.10 -14.98
CA ARG A 93 5.79 -25.70 -15.57
C ARG A 93 5.56 -26.48 -16.86
N ILE A 94 4.69 -27.47 -16.81
CA ILE A 94 3.87 -27.89 -17.95
C ILE A 94 2.41 -27.72 -17.51
N ASN A 95 1.68 -26.92 -18.28
CA ASN A 95 0.28 -26.54 -18.06
C ASN A 95 -0.67 -27.74 -18.13
N THR A 96 -1.74 -27.69 -17.32
CA THR A 96 -3.12 -28.21 -17.52
C THR A 96 -3.77 -28.28 -16.12
N VAL A 97 -4.94 -27.74 -15.78
CA VAL A 97 -6.08 -27.14 -16.49
C VAL A 97 -6.71 -26.12 -15.51
N SER A 98 -6.81 -24.85 -15.93
CA SER A 98 -8.06 -24.10 -15.98
C SER A 98 -7.74 -22.72 -16.52
N GLU A 99 -8.15 -22.50 -17.75
CA GLU A 99 -8.28 -21.20 -18.40
C GLU A 99 -8.87 -20.19 -17.42
N VAL A 100 -8.18 -19.05 -17.24
CA VAL A 100 -8.64 -17.74 -16.76
C VAL A 100 -7.40 -17.02 -16.21
N HIS A 101 -6.89 -16.07 -17.00
CA HIS A 101 -5.84 -15.07 -16.70
C HIS A 101 -4.39 -15.35 -17.16
N GLU A 102 -4.21 -15.67 -18.44
CA GLU A 102 -2.93 -15.41 -19.15
C GLU A 102 -2.60 -13.89 -19.30
N GLY A 103 -3.41 -12.99 -18.74
CA GLY A 103 -3.24 -11.52 -18.80
C GLY A 103 -2.62 -10.85 -17.57
N MET A 104 -2.03 -11.59 -16.62
CA MET A 104 -1.60 -11.03 -15.32
C MET A 104 -0.24 -10.28 -15.32
N ASP A 105 0.59 -10.41 -16.35
CA ASP A 105 1.89 -9.73 -16.45
C ASP A 105 1.77 -8.34 -17.10
N ARG A 106 0.85 -7.50 -16.59
CA ARG A 106 0.78 -6.09 -17.00
C ARG A 106 1.90 -5.28 -16.34
N LEU A 107 2.65 -4.58 -17.17
CA LEU A 107 3.70 -3.65 -16.78
C LEU A 107 3.16 -2.58 -15.83
N LEU A 108 3.99 -2.14 -14.88
CA LEU A 108 3.66 -1.09 -13.94
C LEU A 108 4.42 0.19 -14.32
N PRO A 109 3.82 1.38 -14.12
CA PRO A 109 4.49 2.66 -14.38
C PRO A 109 5.54 3.00 -13.32
N ILE A 110 6.25 2.01 -12.77
CA ILE A 110 7.19 2.20 -11.65
C ILE A 110 8.61 1.84 -12.06
N VAL A 111 9.52 2.74 -11.73
CA VAL A 111 10.96 2.49 -11.73
C VAL A 111 11.52 2.84 -10.36
N GLU A 112 12.32 1.96 -9.78
CA GLU A 112 12.98 2.18 -8.50
C GLU A 112 14.49 2.36 -8.71
N TYR A 113 15.07 3.35 -8.04
CA TYR A 113 16.48 3.67 -8.10
C TYR A 113 17.08 3.71 -6.70
N THR A 114 18.29 3.21 -6.54
CA THR A 114 19.14 3.53 -5.38
C THR A 114 20.16 4.58 -5.80
N CYS A 115 20.34 5.61 -4.99
CA CYS A 115 21.24 6.73 -5.28
C CYS A 115 22.13 7.03 -4.07
N ASN A 116 23.41 7.30 -4.30
CA ASN A 116 24.42 7.60 -3.27
C ASN A 116 24.46 6.62 -2.09
N SER A 117 23.94 5.39 -2.24
CA SER A 117 23.75 4.39 -1.17
C SER A 117 22.84 4.80 0.00
N GLU A 118 22.21 5.97 -0.06
CA GLU A 118 21.40 6.53 1.04
C GLU A 118 19.96 6.83 0.65
N LEU A 119 19.71 7.05 -0.64
CA LEU A 119 18.40 7.40 -1.16
C LEU A 119 17.81 6.25 -1.96
N LEU A 120 16.51 6.06 -1.80
CA LEU A 120 15.67 5.22 -2.64
C LEU A 120 14.67 6.14 -3.34
N VAL A 121 14.66 6.15 -4.67
CA VAL A 121 13.74 6.96 -5.47
C VAL A 121 12.75 6.02 -6.15
N ILE A 122 11.47 6.30 -6.00
CA ILE A 122 10.37 5.61 -6.68
C ILE A 122 9.81 6.61 -7.69
N GLU A 123 9.99 6.32 -8.97
CA GLU A 123 9.49 7.13 -10.08
C GLU A 123 8.19 6.52 -10.63
N PHE A 124 7.13 7.32 -10.69
CA PHE A 124 5.89 7.00 -11.39
C PHE A 124 5.95 7.61 -12.79
N THR A 125 6.27 6.83 -13.80
CA THR A 125 6.56 7.35 -15.14
C THR A 125 5.82 6.57 -16.22
N LYS A 126 5.77 7.13 -17.43
CA LYS A 126 5.32 6.42 -18.64
C LYS A 126 3.92 5.80 -18.55
N LEU A 127 2.99 6.43 -17.82
CA LEU A 127 1.60 5.96 -17.64
C LEU A 127 0.94 5.56 -18.98
N ARG A 128 1.12 6.39 -20.00
CA ARG A 128 0.62 6.14 -21.37
C ARG A 128 1.23 4.89 -22.03
N HIS A 129 2.50 4.59 -21.78
CA HIS A 129 3.18 3.44 -22.38
C HIS A 129 2.77 2.11 -21.72
N VAL A 130 2.36 2.14 -20.45
CA VAL A 130 1.88 0.95 -19.72
C VAL A 130 0.34 0.83 -19.70
N ASN A 131 -0.34 1.62 -20.54
CA ASN A 131 -1.81 1.64 -20.66
C ASN A 131 -2.56 1.90 -19.34
N VAL A 132 -1.94 2.68 -18.44
CA VAL A 132 -2.53 3.13 -17.16
C VAL A 132 -3.10 4.52 -17.36
N SER A 133 -4.37 4.71 -17.00
CA SER A 133 -5.08 5.99 -17.11
C SER A 133 -4.88 6.88 -15.90
N LYS A 134 -4.85 6.31 -14.70
CA LYS A 134 -4.60 7.03 -13.45
C LYS A 134 -4.07 6.11 -12.36
N ILE A 135 -3.29 6.68 -11.45
CA ILE A 135 -2.89 6.04 -10.19
C ILE A 135 -3.60 6.74 -9.04
N LEU A 136 -4.25 5.99 -8.16
CA LEU A 136 -4.61 6.48 -6.82
C LEU A 136 -3.56 5.96 -5.85
N LEU A 137 -2.83 6.87 -5.23
CA LEU A 137 -1.70 6.59 -4.36
C LEU A 137 -2.01 7.02 -2.93
N THR A 138 -2.01 6.06 -2.01
CA THR A 138 -2.04 6.34 -0.57
C THR A 138 -0.63 6.20 -0.01
N ILE A 139 -0.13 7.25 0.62
CA ILE A 139 1.20 7.35 1.20
C ILE A 139 1.03 7.43 2.71
N LYS A 140 1.69 6.55 3.45
CA LYS A 140 1.75 6.60 4.91
C LYS A 140 3.18 6.48 5.39
N GLU A 141 3.54 7.28 6.39
CA GLU A 141 4.80 7.14 7.11
C GLU A 141 4.53 6.92 8.59
N TYR A 142 5.28 5.99 9.18
CA TYR A 142 5.27 5.70 10.59
C TYR A 142 6.67 5.88 11.16
N THR A 143 6.77 6.50 12.33
CA THR A 143 8.04 6.70 13.03
C THR A 143 7.96 6.16 14.44
N ALA A 144 8.95 5.38 14.86
CA ALA A 144 9.03 4.85 16.21
C ALA A 144 9.32 5.97 17.24
N PRO A 145 8.70 5.95 18.43
CA PRO A 145 8.89 6.97 19.46
C PRO A 145 10.18 6.76 20.28
N VAL A 146 11.22 6.20 19.67
CA VAL A 146 12.49 5.81 20.29
C VAL A 146 13.65 6.00 19.31
N SER A 147 14.89 5.85 19.80
CA SER A 147 16.07 5.81 18.95
C SER A 147 16.09 4.54 18.11
N GLY A 148 16.59 4.64 16.86
CA GLY A 148 16.71 3.51 15.96
C GLY A 148 17.65 2.40 16.46
N ASN A 149 18.61 2.73 17.33
CA ASN A 149 19.56 1.78 17.90
C ASN A 149 18.93 0.85 18.94
N ASP A 150 17.80 1.26 19.52
CA ASP A 150 17.09 0.48 20.53
C ASP A 150 16.09 -0.52 19.90
N ILE A 151 15.94 -0.49 18.58
CA ILE A 151 14.93 -1.24 17.83
C ILE A 151 15.49 -2.61 17.43
N LYS A 152 14.81 -3.66 17.88
CA LYS A 152 15.09 -5.04 17.49
C LYS A 152 14.38 -5.38 16.17
N HIS A 153 13.05 -5.23 16.13
CA HIS A 153 12.25 -5.44 14.93
C HIS A 153 10.91 -4.70 14.99
N PHE A 154 10.20 -4.71 13.86
CA PHE A 154 8.86 -4.11 13.71
C PHE A 154 7.82 -5.24 13.66
N SER A 155 6.63 -4.99 14.22
CA SER A 155 5.51 -5.93 14.20
C SER A 155 4.19 -5.21 13.89
N GLU A 156 3.31 -5.89 13.16
CA GLU A 156 2.00 -5.36 12.77
C GLU A 156 0.88 -6.17 13.43
N GLU A 157 -0.12 -5.48 13.97
CA GLU A 157 -1.33 -6.06 14.55
C GLU A 157 -2.54 -5.26 14.09
N GLY A 158 -3.31 -5.83 13.16
CA GLY A 158 -4.35 -5.09 12.46
C GLY A 158 -3.75 -3.90 11.72
N ASP A 159 -4.34 -2.71 11.89
CA ASP A 159 -3.85 -1.46 11.27
C ASP A 159 -2.75 -0.75 12.08
N LYS A 160 -2.30 -1.35 13.19
CA LYS A 160 -1.32 -0.75 14.10
C LYS A 160 0.05 -1.36 13.90
N ILE A 161 1.05 -0.49 13.77
CA ILE A 161 2.45 -0.88 13.70
C ILE A 161 3.11 -0.61 15.05
N TYR A 162 3.83 -1.61 15.55
CA TYR A 162 4.56 -1.56 16.78
C TYR A 162 6.04 -1.80 16.53
N VAL A 163 6.85 -1.28 17.44
CA VAL A 163 8.28 -1.53 17.50
C VAL A 163 8.57 -2.36 18.75
N GLU A 164 9.29 -3.47 18.58
CA GLU A 164 9.87 -4.22 19.69
C GLU A 164 11.29 -3.74 19.93
N LEU A 165 11.57 -3.36 21.18
CA LEU A 165 12.88 -2.88 21.61
C LEU A 165 13.77 -4.05 22.03
N ILE A 166 15.08 -3.82 22.08
CA ILE A 166 16.07 -4.83 22.51
C ILE A 166 15.78 -5.35 23.92
N ASN A 167 15.23 -4.50 24.80
CA ASN A 167 14.83 -4.89 26.16
C ASN A 167 13.51 -5.68 26.24
N GLY A 168 12.90 -6.03 25.10
CA GLY A 168 11.65 -6.80 25.01
C GLY A 168 10.37 -5.98 25.19
N SER A 169 10.46 -4.68 25.51
CA SER A 169 9.28 -3.82 25.55
C SER A 169 8.78 -3.48 24.16
N ARG A 170 7.47 -3.21 24.05
CA ARG A 170 6.80 -2.91 22.79
C ARG A 170 6.15 -1.54 22.85
N LYS A 171 6.33 -0.74 21.79
CA LYS A 171 5.75 0.60 21.69
C LYS A 171 5.02 0.76 20.36
N LEU A 172 3.89 1.47 20.39
CA LEU A 172 3.15 1.82 19.18
C LEU A 172 3.94 2.86 18.38
N MET A 173 4.04 2.67 17.06
CA MET A 173 4.60 3.67 16.16
C MET A 173 3.59 4.78 15.89
N ARG A 174 4.09 5.99 15.66
CA ARG A 174 3.26 7.15 15.33
C ARG A 174 3.17 7.30 13.83
N GLU A 175 1.95 7.42 13.30
CA GLU A 175 1.74 7.89 11.92
C GLU A 175 2.16 9.37 11.83
N THR A 176 3.19 9.66 11.03
CA THR A 176 3.78 10.99 10.87
C THR A 176 3.31 11.69 9.60
N LEU A 177 2.88 10.92 8.59
CA LEU A 177 2.40 11.43 7.31
C LEU A 177 1.34 10.49 6.75
N ARG A 178 0.25 11.07 6.22
CA ARG A 178 -0.82 10.35 5.50
C ARG A 178 -1.37 11.22 4.38
N TYR A 179 -1.22 10.76 3.13
CA TYR A 179 -1.78 11.42 1.95
C TYR A 179 -2.49 10.42 1.04
N VAL A 180 -3.51 10.90 0.33
CA VAL A 180 -4.18 10.18 -0.75
C VAL A 180 -4.15 11.11 -1.97
N VAL A 181 -3.54 10.67 -3.07
CA VAL A 181 -3.24 11.53 -4.23
C VAL A 181 -3.59 10.81 -5.51
N ASN A 182 -4.23 11.52 -6.43
CA ASN A 182 -4.40 11.09 -7.81
C ASN A 182 -3.14 11.48 -8.61
N VAL A 183 -2.44 10.51 -9.17
CA VAL A 183 -1.27 10.76 -10.02
C VAL A 183 -1.67 10.53 -11.48
N GLU A 184 -1.76 11.62 -12.23
CA GLU A 184 -2.19 11.60 -13.64
C GLU A 184 -1.03 11.71 -14.63
N GLN A 185 0.04 12.43 -14.26
CA GLN A 185 1.13 12.78 -15.18
C GLN A 185 2.47 12.13 -14.80
N GLY A 186 2.49 11.45 -13.66
CA GLY A 186 3.69 10.86 -13.08
C GLY A 186 4.26 11.69 -11.94
N GLY A 187 5.49 11.41 -11.56
CA GLY A 187 6.18 12.06 -10.45
C GLY A 187 7.13 11.12 -9.73
N TYR A 188 7.57 11.48 -8.54
CA TYR A 188 8.50 10.69 -7.76
C TYR A 188 8.29 10.83 -6.26
N ILE A 189 8.71 9.80 -5.52
CA ILE A 189 8.91 9.83 -4.08
C ILE A 189 10.38 9.53 -3.81
N VAL A 190 11.03 10.40 -3.04
CA VAL A 190 12.39 10.18 -2.55
C VAL A 190 12.34 9.81 -1.08
N LEU A 191 12.89 8.64 -0.80
CA LEU A 191 13.02 8.07 0.52
C LEU A 191 14.49 8.15 0.93
N GLU A 192 14.74 8.47 2.18
CA GLU A 192 16.08 8.45 2.75
C GLU A 192 16.14 7.46 3.91
N LYS A 193 17.32 6.90 4.12
CA LYS A 193 17.57 5.96 5.20
C LYS A 193 17.25 6.58 6.56
N ASP A 194 16.37 5.93 7.32
CA ASP A 194 16.03 6.30 8.69
C ASP A 194 15.74 5.03 9.48
N ASN A 195 16.57 4.71 10.47
CA ASN A 195 16.51 3.42 11.16
C ASN A 195 15.31 3.22 12.08
N ARG A 196 14.38 4.19 12.18
CA ARG A 196 13.22 4.16 13.07
C ARG A 196 11.88 4.32 12.33
N SER A 197 11.90 4.52 11.02
CA SER A 197 10.70 4.78 10.23
C SER A 197 10.35 3.64 9.26
N ILE A 198 9.07 3.57 8.91
CA ILE A 198 8.49 2.70 7.89
C ILE A 198 7.65 3.58 6.97
N THR A 199 7.83 3.41 5.67
CA THR A 199 6.97 4.01 4.65
C THR A 199 6.11 2.92 4.01
N LYS A 200 4.80 3.13 3.97
CA LYS A 200 3.83 2.27 3.28
C LYS A 200 3.22 3.04 2.10
N LEU A 201 3.21 2.42 0.93
CA LEU A 201 2.55 2.90 -0.27
C LEU A 201 1.47 1.90 -0.67
N LEU A 202 0.23 2.34 -0.76
CA LEU A 202 -0.85 1.56 -1.37
C LEU A 202 -1.18 2.20 -2.72
N ILE A 203 -1.00 1.44 -3.79
CA ILE A 203 -1.08 1.93 -5.14
C ILE A 203 -2.22 1.22 -5.87
N THR A 204 -3.18 1.99 -6.37
CA THR A 204 -4.30 1.50 -7.19
C THR A 204 -4.15 2.04 -8.60
N LEU A 205 -3.91 1.16 -9.56
CA LEU A 205 -3.80 1.47 -10.98
C LEU A 205 -5.14 1.23 -11.65
N ASN A 206 -5.60 2.22 -12.42
CA ASN A 206 -6.70 2.06 -13.35
C ASN A 206 -6.13 2.03 -14.76
N TYR A 207 -6.48 1.01 -15.53
CA TYR A 207 -6.07 0.86 -16.93
C TYR A 207 -7.15 1.45 -17.85
N PHE A 208 -6.77 1.84 -19.07
CA PHE A 208 -7.72 2.42 -20.03
C PHE A 208 -8.83 1.45 -20.47
N ASP A 209 -8.61 0.15 -20.35
CA ASP A 209 -9.61 -0.89 -20.62
C ASP A 209 -10.55 -1.17 -19.43
N GLY A 210 -10.47 -0.36 -18.37
CA GLY A 210 -11.30 -0.49 -17.17
C GLY A 210 -10.79 -1.50 -16.14
N PHE A 211 -9.69 -2.21 -16.41
CA PHE A 211 -9.08 -3.09 -15.42
C PHE A 211 -8.48 -2.29 -14.25
N ILE A 212 -8.58 -2.82 -13.04
CA ILE A 212 -8.04 -2.20 -11.82
C ILE A 212 -7.06 -3.17 -11.16
N LYS A 213 -5.87 -2.69 -10.81
CA LYS A 213 -4.83 -3.46 -10.09
C LYS A 213 -4.40 -2.72 -8.84
N GLN A 214 -4.35 -3.41 -7.71
CA GLN A 214 -3.87 -2.86 -6.44
C GLN A 214 -2.61 -3.57 -5.97
N TYR A 215 -1.68 -2.84 -5.36
CA TYR A 215 -0.51 -3.40 -4.70
C TYR A 215 -0.07 -2.53 -3.54
N GLY A 216 0.46 -3.17 -2.51
CA GLY A 216 1.07 -2.53 -1.35
C GLY A 216 2.59 -2.69 -1.39
N ILE A 217 3.30 -1.61 -1.09
CA ILE A 217 4.74 -1.60 -0.89
C ILE A 217 4.99 -1.14 0.55
N GLU A 218 5.73 -1.94 1.31
CA GLU A 218 6.23 -1.57 2.63
C GLU A 218 7.75 -1.50 2.58
N ILE A 219 8.29 -0.36 2.98
CA ILE A 219 9.73 -0.11 2.98
C ILE A 219 10.12 0.25 4.40
N VAL A 220 10.94 -0.61 4.99
CA VAL A 220 11.35 -0.50 6.39
C VAL A 220 12.71 0.20 6.46
N ARG A 221 12.93 0.97 7.53
CA ARG A 221 14.14 1.75 7.79
C ARG A 221 14.38 2.89 6.79
N VAL A 222 13.29 3.51 6.35
CA VAL A 222 13.31 4.70 5.50
C VAL A 222 12.26 5.70 5.97
N ARG A 223 12.49 6.96 5.64
CA ARG A 223 11.51 8.04 5.77
C ARG A 223 11.38 8.80 4.46
N ILE A 224 10.27 9.51 4.29
CA ILE A 224 10.00 10.36 3.16
C ILE A 224 10.85 11.63 3.28
N LYS A 225 11.78 11.78 2.35
CA LYS A 225 12.55 13.00 2.17
C LYS A 225 11.77 14.01 1.33
N GLN A 226 11.19 13.54 0.23
CA GLN A 226 10.47 14.38 -0.72
C GLN A 226 9.38 13.60 -1.45
N ILE A 227 8.28 14.27 -1.79
CA ILE A 227 7.24 13.79 -2.70
C ILE A 227 7.03 14.89 -3.74
N CYS A 228 7.00 14.52 -5.01
CA CYS A 228 6.57 15.41 -6.07
C CYS A 228 5.71 14.62 -7.06
N LEU A 229 4.40 14.79 -6.99
CA LEU A 229 3.38 14.15 -7.80
C LEU A 229 2.55 15.23 -8.51
N ASP A 230 3.23 16.04 -9.31
CA ASP A 230 2.68 17.16 -10.07
C ASP A 230 3.30 17.17 -11.48
N SER A 231 2.62 17.80 -12.43
CA SER A 231 3.12 18.06 -13.79
C SER A 231 4.49 18.74 -13.87
N ASN A 232 4.84 19.55 -12.87
CA ASN A 232 6.09 20.33 -12.85
C ASN A 232 7.27 19.57 -12.22
N CYS A 233 7.05 18.33 -11.78
CA CYS A 233 8.08 17.55 -11.10
C CYS A 233 9.16 17.10 -12.07
N THR A 234 10.41 17.44 -11.75
CA THR A 234 11.57 17.06 -12.57
C THR A 234 12.54 16.22 -11.75
N LEU A 235 12.91 15.06 -12.28
CA LEU A 235 13.92 14.17 -11.72
C LEU A 235 15.08 14.10 -12.70
N THR A 236 16.26 14.57 -12.29
CA THR A 236 17.45 14.64 -13.16
C THR A 236 18.58 13.85 -12.54
N PHE A 237 18.95 12.74 -13.18
CA PHE A 237 20.05 11.92 -12.71
C PHE A 237 21.37 12.46 -13.24
N THR A 238 22.26 12.84 -12.31
CA THR A 238 23.63 13.18 -12.64
C THR A 238 24.54 11.95 -12.47
N PRO A 239 25.47 11.71 -13.40
CA PRO A 239 26.42 10.60 -13.32
C PRO A 239 27.22 10.58 -12.03
#